data_AF-A0A842VYQ7-F1
#
_entry.id   AF-A0A842VYQ7-F1
#
_cell.length_a   1.000
_cell.length_b   1.000
_cell.length_c   1.000
_cell.angle_alpha   90.00
_cell.angle_beta   90.00
_cell.angle_gamma   90.00
#
_symmetry.space_group_name_H-M   'P 1'
#
loop_
_entity.id
_entity.type
_entity.pdbx_description
1 polymer ?
#
loop_
_entity_poly.entity_id
_entity_poly.type
_entity_poly.pdbx_seq_one_letter_code
_entity_poly.pdbx_strand_id
1 'polypeptide(L)'
;MAISKKPEIGKLKNILEENFEITESPNSEDEVIVVRELIAGKSYTVEVGIGKCWKYPGYWDVVGHIYEEQRDKFIDGNIRVEKRLPKSVKVICAISDPGLFERVDKAALGFSDDEWDGKLEAFLKIIEDWIKKD
;
A
#
# COMPACT_ATOMS: atom_id res chain seq x y z
N MET A 1 3.05 4.62 -22.40
CA MET A 1 2.89 4.55 -20.94
C MET A 1 2.90 3.09 -20.54
N ALA A 2 3.75 2.68 -19.61
CA ALA A 2 3.59 1.36 -18.99
C ALA A 2 2.42 1.48 -17.99
N ILE A 3 1.41 0.62 -18.15
CA ILE A 3 0.19 0.61 -17.33
C ILE A 3 0.25 -0.68 -16.51
N SER A 4 -0.13 -0.60 -15.23
CA SER A 4 -0.39 -1.78 -14.41
C SER A 4 -1.25 -2.78 -15.17
N LYS A 5 -0.95 -4.07 -15.08
CA LYS A 5 -1.83 -5.11 -15.65
C LYS A 5 -3.05 -5.37 -14.77
N LYS A 6 -3.07 -4.82 -13.56
CA LYS A 6 -4.13 -4.97 -12.55
C LYS A 6 -4.96 -3.68 -12.43
N PRO A 7 -6.21 -3.64 -12.96
CA PRO A 7 -7.07 -2.46 -12.85
C PRO A 7 -7.37 -2.05 -11.39
N GLU A 8 -7.26 -3.00 -10.47
CA GLU A 8 -7.43 -2.83 -9.02
C GLU A 8 -6.46 -1.79 -8.45
N ILE A 9 -5.24 -1.69 -8.99
CA ILE A 9 -4.23 -0.72 -8.55
C ILE A 9 -4.67 0.71 -8.90
N GLY A 10 -5.24 0.89 -10.10
CA GLY A 10 -5.81 2.17 -10.49
C GLY A 10 -6.98 2.57 -9.59
N LYS A 11 -7.86 1.61 -9.29
CA LYS A 11 -8.98 1.79 -8.36
C LYS A 11 -8.51 2.16 -6.95
N LEU A 12 -7.49 1.44 -6.43
CA LEU A 12 -6.89 1.74 -5.13
C LEU A 12 -6.39 3.19 -5.08
N LYS A 13 -5.57 3.59 -6.05
CA LYS A 13 -5.00 4.94 -6.09
C LYS A 13 -6.08 6.02 -6.08
N ASN A 14 -7.14 5.85 -6.88
CA ASN A 14 -8.27 6.78 -6.88
C ASN A 14 -8.95 6.84 -5.50
N ILE A 15 -9.22 5.70 -4.88
CA ILE A 15 -9.81 5.63 -3.54
C ILE A 15 -8.93 6.38 -2.52
N LEU A 16 -7.61 6.16 -2.58
CA LEU A 16 -6.67 6.83 -1.68
C LEU A 16 -6.69 8.35 -1.86
N GLU A 17 -6.59 8.81 -3.10
CA GLU A 17 -6.58 10.26 -3.42
C GLU A 17 -7.90 10.97 -3.10
N GLU A 18 -9.04 10.25 -3.17
CA GLU A 18 -10.37 10.82 -2.91
C GLU A 18 -10.76 10.83 -1.43
N ASN A 19 -10.25 9.90 -0.62
CA ASN A 19 -10.77 9.65 0.74
C ASN A 19 -9.73 9.81 1.86
N PHE A 20 -8.44 9.94 1.55
CA PHE A 20 -7.38 10.00 2.55
C PHE A 20 -6.47 11.22 2.34
N GLU A 21 -5.77 11.62 3.41
CA GLU A 21 -4.72 12.64 3.30
C GLU A 21 -3.48 12.06 2.63
N ILE A 22 -3.10 12.60 1.46
CA ILE A 22 -1.88 12.20 0.75
C ILE A 22 -0.70 13.04 1.23
N THR A 23 0.38 12.38 1.65
CA THR A 23 1.60 13.02 2.13
C THR A 23 2.86 12.40 1.53
N GLU A 24 3.91 13.18 1.36
CA GLU A 24 5.24 12.65 1.00
C GLU A 24 6.10 12.36 2.24
N SER A 25 5.63 12.79 3.42
CA SER A 25 6.41 12.88 4.65
C SER A 25 5.54 12.52 5.85
N PRO A 26 5.03 11.28 5.94
CA PRO A 26 4.29 10.80 7.11
C PRO A 26 5.12 10.95 8.39
N ASN A 27 4.45 11.01 9.53
CA ASN A 27 5.09 10.98 10.84
C ASN A 27 5.36 9.53 11.26
N SER A 28 6.18 9.38 12.30
CA SER A 28 6.35 8.05 12.91
C SER A 28 5.06 7.65 13.62
N GLU A 29 4.77 6.36 13.60
CA GLU A 29 3.59 5.70 14.16
C GLU A 29 2.27 5.95 13.42
N ASP A 30 2.24 6.83 12.41
CA ASP A 30 1.10 6.99 11.51
C ASP A 30 0.77 5.63 10.86
N GLU A 31 -0.52 5.27 10.82
CA GLU A 31 -1.00 4.18 9.98
C GLU A 31 -1.13 4.71 8.55
N VAL A 32 -0.53 4.00 7.59
CA VAL A 32 -0.46 4.46 6.21
C VAL A 32 -0.76 3.33 5.23
N ILE A 33 -1.31 3.71 4.09
CA ILE A 33 -1.37 2.91 2.87
C ILE A 33 -0.41 3.52 1.85
N VAL A 34 0.53 2.73 1.37
CA VAL A 34 1.50 3.13 0.37
C VAL A 34 1.32 2.35 -0.91
N VAL A 35 1.31 3.06 -2.04
CA VAL A 35 1.43 2.48 -3.38
C VAL A 35 2.74 2.94 -3.98
N ARG A 36 3.66 2.01 -4.23
CA ARG A 36 4.97 2.26 -4.83
C ARG A 36 5.05 1.62 -6.20
N GLU A 37 5.16 2.44 -7.24
CA GLU A 37 5.27 2.01 -8.62
C GLU A 37 6.71 2.18 -9.11
N LEU A 38 7.27 1.15 -9.74
CA LEU A 38 8.57 1.19 -10.42
C LEU A 38 8.38 1.02 -11.92
N ILE A 39 8.86 2.01 -12.69
CA ILE A 39 8.81 2.06 -14.15
C ILE A 39 10.24 1.95 -14.70
N ALA A 40 10.60 0.78 -15.21
CA ALA A 40 11.91 0.50 -15.78
C ALA A 40 11.78 0.18 -17.28
N GLY A 41 11.87 1.20 -18.13
CA GLY A 41 11.72 1.04 -19.58
C GLY A 41 10.32 0.57 -19.97
N LYS A 42 10.20 -0.70 -20.40
CA LYS A 42 8.91 -1.35 -20.71
C LYS A 42 8.34 -2.15 -19.53
N SER A 43 9.09 -2.31 -18.44
CA SER A 43 8.68 -3.03 -17.26
C SER A 43 7.97 -2.09 -16.28
N TYR A 44 6.88 -2.58 -15.69
CA TYR A 44 6.14 -1.92 -14.63
C TYR A 44 5.92 -2.96 -13.52
N THR A 45 6.15 -2.54 -12.28
CA THR A 45 5.86 -3.34 -11.08
C THR A 45 5.31 -2.43 -10.02
N VAL A 46 4.33 -2.90 -9.26
CA VAL A 46 3.79 -2.18 -8.10
C VAL A 46 3.92 -3.00 -6.81
N GLU A 47 4.19 -2.28 -5.73
CA GLU A 47 4.11 -2.74 -4.36
C GLU A 47 3.04 -1.92 -3.63
N VAL A 48 2.19 -2.58 -2.84
CA VAL A 48 1.20 -1.91 -2.00
C VAL A 48 1.44 -2.32 -0.56
N GLY A 49 1.73 -1.36 0.32
CA GLY A 49 1.95 -1.61 1.74
C GLY A 49 0.83 -1.02 2.57
N ILE A 50 0.38 -1.73 3.59
CA ILE A 50 -0.39 -1.16 4.68
C ILE A 50 0.29 -1.47 6.01
N GLY A 51 0.45 -0.47 6.86
CA GLY A 51 1.18 -0.65 8.10
C GLY A 51 1.45 0.63 8.86
N LYS A 52 2.33 0.51 9.84
CA LYS A 52 2.82 1.65 10.61
C LYS A 52 4.04 2.25 9.95
N CYS A 53 4.07 3.57 9.87
CA CYS A 53 5.20 4.34 9.38
C CYS A 53 6.26 4.52 10.48
N TRP A 54 7.53 4.42 10.11
CA TRP A 54 8.68 4.79 10.94
C TRP A 54 9.57 5.74 10.16
N LYS A 55 9.65 6.99 10.63
CA LYS A 55 10.40 8.05 9.97
C LYS A 55 11.84 8.11 10.47
N TYR A 56 12.79 8.15 9.53
CA TYR A 56 14.22 8.24 9.81
C TYR A 56 14.85 9.43 9.07
N PRO A 57 16.08 9.84 9.44
CA PRO A 57 16.84 10.80 8.66
C PRO A 57 17.11 10.28 7.24
N GLY A 58 16.38 10.77 6.25
CA GLY A 58 16.61 10.50 4.83
C GLY A 58 15.67 9.50 4.17
N TYR A 59 14.89 8.74 4.95
CA TYR A 59 13.89 7.79 4.45
C TYR A 59 12.81 7.54 5.50
N TRP A 60 11.74 6.88 5.11
CA TRP A 60 10.75 6.32 6.04
C TRP A 60 10.37 4.90 5.58
N ASP A 61 10.05 4.05 6.55
CA ASP A 61 9.67 2.66 6.32
C ASP A 61 8.19 2.47 6.71
N VAL A 62 7.40 1.80 5.87
CA VAL A 62 6.09 1.25 6.26
C VAL A 62 6.30 -0.19 6.62
N VAL A 63 5.99 -0.57 7.85
CA VAL A 63 6.12 -1.95 8.34
C VAL A 63 4.72 -2.54 8.52
N GLY A 64 4.45 -3.66 7.84
CA GLY A 64 3.15 -4.32 7.86
C GLY A 64 2.98 -5.28 6.68
N HIS A 65 1.78 -5.29 6.10
CA HIS A 65 1.40 -6.19 5.01
C HIS A 65 1.72 -5.58 3.65
N ILE A 66 2.55 -6.26 2.87
CA ILE A 66 3.05 -5.78 1.57
C ILE A 66 2.58 -6.71 0.45
N TYR A 67 1.75 -6.20 -0.45
CA TYR A 67 1.42 -6.85 -1.71
C TYR A 67 2.50 -6.61 -2.76
N GLU A 68 3.06 -7.68 -3.31
CA GLU A 68 4.03 -7.64 -4.41
C GLU A 68 3.38 -8.13 -5.72
N GLU A 69 3.20 -7.26 -6.71
CA GLU A 69 2.51 -7.62 -7.97
C GLU A 69 3.18 -8.79 -8.72
N GLN A 70 4.53 -8.91 -8.65
CA GLN A 70 5.25 -9.98 -9.33
C GLN A 70 4.95 -11.37 -8.77
N ARG A 71 4.65 -11.45 -7.46
CA ARG A 71 4.35 -12.70 -6.77
C ARG A 71 2.84 -12.89 -6.57
N ASP A 72 2.07 -11.83 -6.83
CA ASP A 72 0.62 -11.76 -6.63
C ASP A 72 0.22 -12.22 -5.23
N LYS A 73 0.89 -11.70 -4.19
CA LYS A 73 0.62 -12.07 -2.81
C LYS A 73 1.00 -10.97 -1.84
N PHE A 74 0.42 -11.05 -0.65
CA PHE A 74 0.83 -10.25 0.50
C PHE A 74 1.87 -11.01 1.33
N ILE A 75 2.83 -10.27 1.86
CA ILE A 75 3.84 -10.76 2.79
C ILE A 75 4.00 -9.77 3.95
N ASP A 76 4.35 -10.29 5.13
CA ASP A 76 4.86 -9.44 6.20
C ASP A 76 6.22 -8.87 5.78
N GLY A 77 6.37 -7.55 5.91
CA GLY A 77 7.61 -6.90 5.52
C GLY A 77 7.57 -5.40 5.70
N ASN A 78 8.42 -4.72 4.92
CA ASN A 78 8.44 -3.28 4.89
C ASN A 78 8.67 -2.70 3.50
N ILE A 79 8.00 -1.59 3.20
CA ILE A 79 8.33 -0.74 2.05
C ILE A 79 9.16 0.43 2.55
N ARG A 80 10.39 0.54 2.04
CA ARG A 80 11.24 1.72 2.24
C ARG A 80 10.98 2.77 1.18
N VAL A 81 10.76 4.01 1.63
CA VAL A 81 10.65 5.17 0.76
C VAL A 81 11.75 6.18 1.11
N GLU A 82 12.70 6.32 0.19
CA GLU A 82 13.77 7.31 0.29
C GLU A 82 13.22 8.73 0.08
N LYS A 83 13.78 9.72 0.78
CA LYS A 83 13.43 11.14 0.60
C LYS A 83 13.67 11.63 -0.82
N ARG A 84 14.61 11.03 -1.54
CA ARG A 84 14.94 11.34 -2.93
C ARG A 84 14.73 10.11 -3.79
N LEU A 85 13.58 10.05 -4.44
CA LEU A 85 13.25 8.96 -5.35
C LEU A 85 13.79 9.24 -6.76
N PRO A 86 14.23 8.21 -7.49
CA PRO A 86 14.53 8.35 -8.91
C PRO A 86 13.25 8.61 -9.70
N LYS A 87 13.34 9.28 -10.86
CA LYS A 87 12.18 9.60 -11.72
C LYS A 87 11.37 8.38 -12.18
N SER A 88 11.96 7.20 -12.13
CA SER A 88 11.34 5.91 -12.45
C SER A 88 10.44 5.40 -11.34
N VAL A 89 10.48 5.97 -10.14
CA VAL A 89 9.68 5.54 -8.99
C VAL A 89 8.61 6.58 -8.70
N LYS A 90 7.37 6.12 -8.55
CA LYS A 90 6.25 6.94 -8.07
C LYS A 90 5.75 6.35 -6.77
N VAL A 91 5.40 7.22 -5.83
CA VAL A 91 4.86 6.81 -4.53
C VAL A 91 3.63 7.65 -4.25
N ILE A 92 2.57 6.99 -3.82
CA ILE A 92 1.44 7.60 -3.12
C ILE A 92 1.48 7.06 -1.70
N CYS A 93 1.39 7.94 -0.72
CA CYS A 93 1.28 7.56 0.68
C CYS A 93 0.06 8.29 1.25
N ALA A 94 -0.92 7.50 1.69
CA ALA A 94 -2.15 7.95 2.29
C ALA A 94 -2.09 7.68 3.79
N ILE A 95 -2.32 8.69 4.61
CA ILE A 95 -2.50 8.53 6.06
C ILE A 95 -3.91 8.00 6.29
N SER A 96 -4.02 6.89 7.01
CA SER A 96 -5.29 6.33 7.45
C SER A 96 -5.57 6.65 8.90
N ASP A 97 -6.85 6.64 9.27
CA ASP A 97 -7.25 6.67 10.67
C ASP A 97 -6.72 5.45 11.45
N PRO A 98 -6.44 5.61 12.75
CA PRO A 98 -5.98 4.50 13.59
C PRO A 98 -6.94 3.31 13.58
N GLY A 99 -6.38 2.10 13.49
CA GLY A 99 -7.12 0.84 13.54
C GLY A 99 -7.45 0.22 12.18
N LEU A 100 -7.20 0.93 11.06
CA LEU A 100 -7.33 0.33 9.73
C LEU A 100 -6.31 -0.79 9.54
N PHE A 101 -5.07 -0.60 9.99
CA PHE A 101 -4.04 -1.64 9.92
C PHE A 101 -4.44 -2.88 10.71
N GLU A 102 -4.93 -2.72 11.94
CA GLU A 102 -5.43 -3.85 12.76
C GLU A 102 -6.60 -4.57 12.08
N ARG A 103 -7.48 -3.85 11.38
CA ARG A 103 -8.58 -4.45 10.63
C ARG A 103 -8.08 -5.28 9.46
N VAL A 104 -7.09 -4.80 8.71
CA VAL A 104 -6.48 -5.58 7.64
C VAL A 104 -5.74 -6.79 8.20
N ASP A 105 -4.99 -6.63 9.29
CA ASP A 105 -4.27 -7.72 9.96
C ASP A 105 -5.22 -8.83 10.43
N LYS A 106 -6.33 -8.47 11.10
CA LYS A 106 -7.38 -9.43 11.49
C LYS A 106 -8.04 -10.10 10.29
N ALA A 107 -8.24 -9.36 9.20
CA ALA A 107 -8.78 -9.95 7.99
C ALA A 107 -7.80 -10.97 7.40
N ALA A 108 -6.50 -10.65 7.34
CA ALA A 108 -5.44 -11.53 6.89
C ALA A 108 -5.39 -12.83 7.73
N LEU A 109 -5.51 -12.74 9.06
CA LEU A 109 -5.59 -13.91 9.95
C LEU A 109 -6.82 -14.79 9.74
N GLY A 110 -7.89 -14.23 9.16
CA GLY A 110 -9.12 -14.95 8.83
C GLY A 110 -9.06 -15.71 7.50
N PHE A 111 -8.00 -15.50 6.73
CA PHE A 111 -7.70 -16.25 5.51
C PHE A 111 -6.64 -17.30 5.83
N SER A 112 -6.76 -18.50 5.24
CA SER A 112 -5.61 -19.39 5.15
C SER A 112 -4.48 -18.71 4.35
N ASP A 113 -3.22 -19.13 4.54
CA ASP A 113 -2.07 -18.56 3.81
C ASP A 113 -2.31 -18.56 2.28
N ASP A 114 -2.98 -19.61 1.77
CA ASP A 114 -3.38 -19.74 0.35
C ASP A 114 -4.52 -18.80 -0.07
N GLU A 115 -5.27 -18.25 0.88
CA GLU A 115 -6.42 -17.37 0.65
C GLU A 115 -6.05 -15.89 0.68
N TRP A 116 -4.90 -15.48 1.20
CA TRP A 116 -4.44 -14.09 1.10
C TRP A 116 -3.56 -13.86 -0.14
N ASP A 117 -3.07 -14.94 -0.74
CA ASP A 117 -2.48 -14.96 -2.08
C ASP A 117 -3.48 -14.46 -3.13
N GLY A 118 -3.07 -13.49 -3.94
CA GLY A 118 -3.82 -12.99 -5.09
C GLY A 118 -4.97 -12.03 -4.81
N LYS A 119 -5.26 -11.69 -3.55
CA LYS A 119 -6.49 -10.97 -3.18
C LYS A 119 -6.34 -9.46 -2.99
N LEU A 120 -5.70 -8.76 -3.94
CA LEU A 120 -5.75 -7.30 -3.98
C LEU A 120 -7.21 -6.77 -3.99
N GLU A 121 -8.16 -7.52 -4.57
CA GLU A 121 -9.59 -7.21 -4.50
C GLU A 121 -10.17 -7.29 -3.09
N ALA A 122 -9.76 -8.27 -2.28
CA ALA A 122 -10.23 -8.38 -0.90
C ALA A 122 -9.66 -7.24 -0.04
N PHE A 123 -8.39 -6.90 -0.25
CA PHE A 123 -7.77 -5.73 0.36
C PHE A 123 -8.52 -4.44 0.01
N LEU A 124 -8.82 -4.23 -1.28
CA LEU A 124 -9.64 -3.11 -1.74
C LEU A 124 -11.00 -3.05 -1.04
N LYS A 125 -11.68 -4.20 -0.93
CA LYS A 125 -12.98 -4.28 -0.26
C LYS A 125 -12.89 -3.88 1.22
N ILE A 126 -11.81 -4.26 1.91
CA ILE A 126 -11.61 -3.86 3.32
C ILE A 126 -11.48 -2.34 3.43
N ILE A 127 -10.75 -1.69 2.51
CA ILE A 127 -10.62 -0.23 2.48
C ILE A 127 -11.97 0.43 2.17
N GLU A 128 -12.70 -0.07 1.17
CA GLU A 128 -14.04 0.45 0.84
C GLU A 128 -15.02 0.31 2.02
N ASP A 129 -14.96 -0.81 2.74
CA ASP A 129 -15.77 -1.06 3.93
C ASP A 129 -15.25 -0.33 5.19
N TRP A 130 -14.05 0.27 5.12
CA TRP A 130 -13.55 1.21 6.13
C TRP A 130 -14.17 2.57 5.91
N ILE A 131 -14.04 3.11 4.69
CA ILE A 131 -14.56 4.44 4.31
C ILE A 131 -16.06 4.55 4.56
N LYS A 132 -16.84 3.49 4.32
CA LYS A 132 -18.30 3.49 4.52
C LYS A 132 -18.75 3.48 5.99
N LYS A 133 -17.84 3.23 6.94
CA LYS A 133 -18.20 3.18 8.37
C LYS A 133 -18.14 4.56 9.05
N ASP A 134 -17.51 5.54 8.40
CA ASP A 134 -17.60 6.97 8.73
C ASP A 134 -18.70 7.66 7.92
#